data_AF-A0A6G0ACN6-F1
#
_entry.id   AF-A0A6G0ACN6-F1
#
_cell.length_a   1.000
_cell.length_b   1.000
_cell.length_c   1.000
_cell.angle_alpha   90.00
_cell.angle_beta   90.00
_cell.angle_gamma   90.00
#
_symmetry.space_group_name_H-M   'P 1'
#
loop_
_entity.id
_entity.type
_entity.pdbx_description
1 polymer ?
#
loop_
_entity_poly.entity_id
_entity_poly.type
_entity_poly.pdbx_seq_one_letter_code
_entity_poly.pdbx_strand_id
1 'polypeptide(L)'
;MINFDNRLVDENSIKKMMLKIKHRGPDDEGLFLDQNIGLGFVRLSILDLSPLGHQPMLDDSGRYVIVHNGEVYNYIEIRDELLSKGYLFRSNTDTEVILKAYLEWGEDCLHRFNGMWAFCIYDTFTKELFCARDRYGVKPFYYYKDDGKFVFASEIPAILSVLNRKPEPNFQAIFDYLVFNRTDQNQNTFFSEIGKLPHGHYIKTDQKSFKLIKWYDLRKSVSGTEGFKDEEEYKNLFSSAVALRLRSDVPVGVCLSGGLDSSSIVSILLKEFQKPDINTFSAIYNKDEKGDESDFINLFKGEVENMYFTTPDLSSLLENLTHFVSAHAEPIPSTSPFAQFNVMKLAKQHVVVTLDGQGADECLAGYHYFYGLYFKDLLLSFKIIKLSKEIFKYLSLHKSAYGLTTFLFFLLPSFLRIKLRTAKNPYVMSGFVSKYSKNSQISEDLYGANSLRDSLINHFE
;
A
#
# COMPACT_ATOMS: atom_id res chain seq x y z
N MET A 1 15.41 1.73 15.50
CA MET A 1 16.16 2.98 15.70
C MET A 1 17.64 2.64 15.82
N ILE A 2 18.51 3.43 15.20
CA ILE A 2 19.98 3.35 15.30
C ILE A 2 20.51 4.73 15.65
N ASN A 3 21.41 4.83 16.62
CA ASN A 3 22.18 6.05 16.89
C ASN A 3 23.55 5.96 16.19
N PHE A 4 23.78 6.79 15.18
CA PHE A 4 25.03 6.79 14.40
C PHE A 4 26.24 7.32 15.16
N ASP A 5 26.04 8.02 16.27
CA ASP A 5 27.10 8.48 17.18
C ASP A 5 27.55 7.40 18.20
N ASN A 6 27.11 6.15 18.03
CA ASN A 6 27.38 5.01 18.90
C ASN A 6 26.85 5.13 20.34
N ARG A 7 26.01 6.13 20.65
CA ARG A 7 25.34 6.17 21.95
C ARG A 7 24.36 5.01 22.07
N LEU A 8 24.29 4.44 23.27
CA LEU A 8 23.32 3.39 23.58
C LEU A 8 21.90 3.86 23.24
N VAL A 9 21.14 2.96 22.63
CA VAL A 9 19.73 3.21 22.34
C VAL A 9 18.95 3.21 23.66
N ASP A 10 18.07 4.18 23.85
CA ASP A 10 17.18 4.20 25.03
C ASP A 10 15.98 3.27 24.79
N GLU A 11 15.86 2.23 25.62
CA GLU A 11 14.75 1.29 25.62
C GLU A 11 13.38 1.99 25.67
N ASN A 12 13.25 3.03 26.50
CA ASN A 12 11.99 3.74 26.64
C ASN A 12 11.57 4.44 25.35
N SER A 13 12.54 4.89 24.55
CA SER A 13 12.29 5.47 23.24
C SER A 13 11.68 4.43 22.30
N ILE A 14 12.18 3.19 22.28
CA ILE A 14 11.60 2.11 21.47
C ILE A 14 10.20 1.74 21.96
N LYS A 15 10.01 1.61 23.28
CA LYS A 15 8.69 1.31 23.87
C LYS A 15 7.64 2.38 23.55
N LYS A 16 8.03 3.67 23.53
CA LYS A 16 7.15 4.77 23.09
C LYS A 16 6.73 4.61 21.63
N MET A 17 7.66 4.24 20.75
CA MET A 17 7.36 3.96 19.35
C MET A 17 6.38 2.78 19.20
N MET A 18 6.65 1.67 19.90
CA MET A 18 5.79 0.47 19.89
C MET A 18 4.37 0.79 20.36
N LEU A 19 4.22 1.57 21.43
CA LEU A 19 2.91 1.98 21.94
C LEU A 19 2.08 2.74 20.89
N LYS A 20 2.72 3.55 20.03
CA LYS A 20 2.03 4.30 18.97
C LYS A 20 1.49 3.42 17.84
N ILE A 21 1.98 2.20 17.70
CA ILE A 21 1.56 1.25 16.66
C ILE A 21 0.92 -0.03 17.23
N LYS A 22 0.65 -0.09 18.55
CA LYS A 22 0.10 -1.28 19.21
C LYS A 22 -1.24 -1.72 18.61
N HIS A 23 -2.04 -0.79 18.09
CA HIS A 23 -3.29 -1.12 17.39
C HIS A 23 -3.11 -2.00 16.16
N ARG A 24 -1.91 -2.01 15.56
CA ARG A 24 -1.56 -2.87 14.42
C ARG A 24 -1.21 -4.30 14.82
N GLY A 25 -0.80 -4.50 16.08
CA GLY A 25 -0.27 -5.77 16.58
C GLY A 25 -0.62 -5.99 18.05
N PRO A 26 -1.88 -6.30 18.37
CA PRO A 26 -2.35 -6.38 19.74
C PRO A 26 -1.89 -7.64 20.50
N ASP A 27 -1.51 -8.71 19.79
CA ASP A 27 -1.42 -10.06 20.38
C ASP A 27 -0.11 -10.32 21.14
N ASP A 28 0.99 -9.74 20.65
CA ASP A 28 2.32 -9.93 21.22
C ASP A 28 3.21 -8.71 20.95
N GLU A 29 4.30 -8.57 21.69
CA GLU A 29 5.28 -7.50 21.50
C GLU A 29 6.69 -7.94 21.91
N GLY A 30 7.69 -7.50 21.15
CA GLY A 30 9.08 -7.86 21.37
C GLY A 30 10.02 -6.69 21.19
N LEU A 31 11.16 -6.79 21.85
CA LEU A 31 12.21 -5.78 21.86
C LEU A 31 13.57 -6.46 21.73
N PHE A 32 14.38 -5.96 20.82
CA PHE A 32 15.80 -6.32 20.69
C PHE A 32 16.64 -5.06 20.85
N LEU A 33 17.64 -5.11 21.73
CA LEU A 33 18.61 -4.04 21.96
C LEU A 33 20.02 -4.58 21.77
N ASP A 34 20.83 -3.90 20.96
CA ASP A 34 22.26 -4.18 20.82
C ASP A 34 23.01 -2.85 20.70
N GLN A 35 23.65 -2.42 21.79
CA GLN A 35 24.39 -1.17 21.86
C GLN A 35 23.57 0.05 21.37
N ASN A 36 23.88 0.54 20.18
CA ASN A 36 23.29 1.72 19.57
C ASN A 36 22.10 1.42 18.64
N ILE A 37 21.66 0.15 18.53
CA ILE A 37 20.46 -0.23 17.80
C ILE A 37 19.37 -0.80 18.72
N GLY A 38 18.13 -0.43 18.42
CA GLY A 38 16.92 -1.02 19.01
C GLY A 38 15.89 -1.35 17.94
N LEU A 39 15.37 -2.57 17.97
CA LEU A 39 14.26 -3.04 17.14
C LEU A 39 13.08 -3.37 18.04
N GLY A 40 11.92 -2.79 17.74
CA GLY A 40 10.67 -3.06 18.45
C GLY A 40 9.63 -3.58 17.49
N PHE A 41 8.83 -4.55 17.95
CA PHE A 41 7.78 -5.17 17.14
C PHE A 41 6.52 -5.39 17.96
N VAL A 42 5.37 -5.20 17.32
CA VAL A 42 4.05 -5.53 17.86
C VAL A 42 3.36 -6.44 16.86
N ARG A 43 2.83 -7.56 17.32
CA ARG A 43 2.40 -8.67 16.47
C ARG A 43 0.88 -8.78 16.41
N LEU A 44 0.36 -8.91 15.20
CA LEU A 44 -0.93 -9.55 14.93
C LEU A 44 -0.62 -10.95 14.42
N SER A 45 -1.07 -11.98 15.13
CA SER A 45 -0.71 -13.37 14.84
C SER A 45 -1.65 -13.93 13.78
N ILE A 46 -1.16 -14.06 12.54
CA ILE A 46 -1.94 -14.56 11.38
C ILE A 46 -1.46 -15.95 10.95
N LEU A 47 -0.15 -16.12 10.82
CA LEU A 47 0.52 -17.39 10.53
C LEU A 47 1.33 -17.84 11.74
N ASP A 48 1.22 -19.12 12.07
CA ASP A 48 1.79 -19.78 13.25
C ASP A 48 1.47 -19.05 14.55
N LEU A 49 0.29 -19.33 15.12
CA LEU A 49 -0.20 -18.66 16.33
C LEU A 49 0.60 -18.99 17.61
N SER A 50 1.61 -19.85 17.49
CA SER A 50 2.47 -20.20 18.62
C SER A 50 3.46 -19.07 18.96
N PRO A 51 4.16 -19.17 20.10
CA PRO A 51 5.26 -18.27 20.45
C PRO A 51 6.43 -18.30 19.46
N LEU A 52 6.50 -19.29 18.56
CA LEU A 52 7.59 -19.41 17.59
C LEU A 52 7.55 -18.31 16.52
N GLY A 53 6.40 -17.65 16.33
CA GLY A 53 6.28 -16.47 15.48
C GLY A 53 6.60 -15.14 16.17
N HIS A 54 7.12 -15.16 17.40
CA HIS A 54 7.56 -13.96 18.11
C HIS A 54 8.63 -13.20 17.31
N GLN A 55 8.58 -11.88 17.37
CA GLN A 55 9.58 -11.01 16.74
C GLN A 55 9.97 -9.86 17.69
N PRO A 56 11.21 -9.33 17.63
CA PRO A 56 12.26 -9.62 16.64
C PRO A 56 12.76 -11.06 16.66
N MET A 57 12.80 -11.71 15.50
CA MET A 57 13.17 -13.13 15.37
C MET A 57 14.66 -13.25 15.07
N LEU A 58 15.35 -14.15 15.77
CA LEU A 58 16.77 -14.43 15.54
C LEU A 58 16.97 -15.68 14.69
N ASP A 59 18.03 -15.71 13.90
CA ASP A 59 18.49 -16.94 13.26
C ASP A 59 19.13 -17.91 14.28
N ASP A 60 19.47 -19.12 13.84
CA ASP A 60 20.04 -20.16 14.71
C ASP A 60 21.34 -19.74 15.39
N SER A 61 22.13 -18.87 14.76
CA SER A 61 23.39 -18.36 15.30
C SER A 61 23.23 -17.14 16.22
N GLY A 62 22.04 -16.52 16.22
CA GLY A 62 21.80 -15.23 16.88
C GLY A 62 22.46 -14.03 16.19
N ARG A 63 23.03 -14.21 15.00
CA ARG A 63 23.70 -13.14 14.24
C ARG A 63 22.71 -12.23 13.54
N TYR A 64 21.67 -12.78 12.95
CA TYR A 64 20.69 -12.05 12.16
C TYR A 64 19.38 -11.92 12.91
N VAL A 65 18.85 -10.69 12.94
CA VAL A 65 17.61 -10.36 13.65
C VAL A 65 16.64 -9.71 12.68
N ILE A 66 15.44 -10.27 12.55
CA ILE A 66 14.39 -9.75 11.65
C ILE A 66 13.21 -9.15 12.42
N VAL A 67 12.70 -8.03 11.91
CA VAL A 67 11.33 -7.55 12.15
C VAL A 67 10.60 -7.44 10.81
N HIS A 68 9.37 -7.94 10.74
CA HIS A 68 8.63 -8.14 9.50
C HIS A 68 7.14 -7.87 9.71
N ASN A 69 6.62 -6.88 8.98
CA ASN A 69 5.19 -6.58 8.85
C ASN A 69 4.77 -6.88 7.41
N GLY A 70 4.05 -7.97 7.21
CA GLY A 70 3.75 -8.45 5.87
C GLY A 70 3.31 -9.90 5.84
N GLU A 71 3.10 -10.36 4.62
CA GLU A 71 2.92 -11.76 4.26
C GLU A 71 3.68 -12.04 2.96
N VAL A 72 4.52 -13.07 2.96
CA VAL A 72 5.06 -13.68 1.73
C VAL A 72 4.19 -14.90 1.41
N TYR A 73 3.22 -14.74 0.51
CA TYR A 73 2.20 -15.75 0.22
C TYR A 73 2.78 -17.07 -0.32
N ASN A 74 3.91 -17.01 -1.04
CA ASN A 74 4.61 -18.20 -1.53
C ASN A 74 5.67 -18.75 -0.55
N TYR A 75 5.53 -18.49 0.75
CA TYR A 75 6.49 -18.95 1.76
C TYR A 75 6.61 -20.48 1.83
N ILE A 76 5.54 -21.22 1.53
CA ILE A 76 5.55 -22.69 1.53
C ILE A 76 6.51 -23.19 0.44
N GLU A 77 6.38 -22.65 -0.77
CA GLU A 77 7.22 -23.03 -1.91
C GLU A 77 8.69 -22.68 -1.67
N ILE A 78 8.95 -21.50 -1.08
CA ILE A 78 10.33 -21.07 -0.75
C ILE A 78 10.89 -21.92 0.40
N ARG A 79 10.08 -22.28 1.39
CA ARG A 79 10.48 -23.17 2.49
C ARG A 79 10.93 -24.52 1.93
N ASP A 80 10.19 -25.10 1.00
CA ASP A 80 10.56 -26.38 0.37
C ASP A 80 11.89 -26.29 -0.38
N GLU A 81 12.14 -25.19 -1.12
CA GLU A 81 13.43 -24.95 -1.77
C GLU A 81 14.57 -24.85 -0.74
N LEU A 82 14.37 -24.14 0.36
CA LEU A 82 15.37 -23.98 1.43
C LEU A 82 15.62 -25.30 2.19
N LEU A 83 14.58 -26.09 2.45
CA LEU A 83 14.72 -27.43 3.03
C LEU A 83 15.59 -28.32 2.14
N SER A 84 15.40 -28.26 0.82
CA SER A 84 16.21 -29.03 -0.15
C SER A 84 17.70 -28.60 -0.15
N LYS A 85 17.99 -27.39 0.30
CA LYS A 85 19.34 -26.83 0.48
C LYS A 85 19.94 -27.12 1.85
N GLY A 86 19.21 -27.80 2.74
CA GLY A 86 19.67 -28.20 4.06
C GLY A 86 19.37 -27.22 5.18
N TYR A 87 18.54 -26.20 4.94
CA TYR A 87 18.05 -25.33 6.02
C TYR A 87 17.09 -26.09 6.92
N LEU A 88 17.12 -25.76 8.21
CA LEU A 88 16.15 -26.23 9.21
C LEU A 88 15.23 -25.08 9.62
N PHE A 89 13.99 -25.42 9.96
CA PHE A 89 12.97 -24.48 10.40
C PHE A 89 12.44 -24.87 11.78
N ARG A 90 12.18 -23.85 12.61
CA ARG A 90 11.63 -24.01 13.96
C ARG A 90 10.17 -23.63 14.03
N SER A 91 9.74 -22.66 13.23
CA SER A 91 8.38 -22.13 13.13
C SER A 91 7.75 -22.51 11.79
N ASN A 92 6.46 -22.20 11.63
CA ASN A 92 5.75 -22.23 10.35
C ASN A 92 5.46 -20.82 9.81
N THR A 93 6.11 -19.79 10.37
CA THR A 93 5.95 -18.43 9.86
C THR A 93 6.67 -18.22 8.54
N ASP A 94 6.10 -17.34 7.73
CA ASP A 94 6.78 -16.76 6.57
C ASP A 94 7.96 -15.86 6.99
N THR A 95 7.92 -15.24 8.17
CA THR A 95 9.05 -14.48 8.73
C THR A 95 10.34 -15.30 8.80
N GLU A 96 10.27 -16.55 9.28
CA GLU A 96 11.46 -17.41 9.31
C GLU A 96 11.93 -17.74 7.88
N VAL A 97 11.00 -17.96 6.95
CA VAL A 97 11.32 -18.18 5.53
C VAL A 97 12.04 -16.98 4.92
N ILE A 98 11.60 -15.75 5.21
CA ILE A 98 12.29 -14.52 4.76
C ILE A 98 13.70 -14.46 5.32
N LEU A 99 13.86 -14.74 6.62
CA LEU A 99 15.17 -14.71 7.26
C LEU A 99 16.13 -15.74 6.64
N LYS A 100 15.68 -16.98 6.48
CA LYS A 100 16.49 -18.04 5.84
C LYS A 100 16.76 -17.75 4.36
N ALA A 101 15.80 -17.19 3.63
CA ALA A 101 15.98 -16.78 2.24
C ALA A 101 17.05 -15.68 2.11
N TYR A 102 17.11 -14.73 3.04
CA TYR A 102 18.16 -13.73 3.07
C TYR A 102 19.54 -14.33 3.39
N LEU A 103 19.61 -15.35 4.26
CA LEU A 103 20.87 -16.06 4.52
C LEU A 103 21.42 -16.79 3.29
N GLU A 104 20.53 -17.37 2.48
CA GLU A 104 20.91 -18.12 1.28
C GLU A 104 21.23 -17.20 0.09
N TRP A 105 20.38 -16.21 -0.16
CA TRP A 105 20.42 -15.40 -1.40
C TRP A 105 20.77 -13.92 -1.18
N GLY A 106 20.95 -13.47 0.07
CA GLY A 106 21.14 -12.06 0.36
C GLY A 106 19.98 -11.21 -0.15
N GLU A 107 20.30 -10.09 -0.80
CA GLU A 107 19.32 -9.12 -1.31
C GLU A 107 18.47 -9.70 -2.46
N ASP A 108 19.00 -10.68 -3.20
CA ASP A 108 18.31 -11.31 -4.33
C ASP A 108 17.09 -12.13 -3.90
N CYS A 109 16.95 -12.41 -2.59
CA CYS A 109 15.75 -13.05 -2.04
C CYS A 109 14.47 -12.27 -2.38
N LEU A 110 14.56 -10.93 -2.51
CA LEU A 110 13.41 -10.07 -2.81
C LEU A 110 12.73 -10.43 -4.13
N HIS A 111 13.49 -10.88 -5.13
CA HIS A 111 12.94 -11.29 -6.42
C HIS A 111 12.13 -12.58 -6.36
N ARG A 112 12.30 -13.38 -5.30
CA ARG A 112 11.63 -14.69 -5.12
C ARG A 112 10.30 -14.58 -4.38
N PHE A 113 10.09 -13.50 -3.64
CA PHE A 113 8.89 -13.32 -2.83
C PHE A 113 7.69 -12.93 -3.69
N ASN A 114 6.53 -13.53 -3.43
CA ASN A 114 5.21 -13.08 -3.87
C ASN A 114 4.42 -12.73 -2.60
N GLY A 115 4.06 -11.46 -2.41
CA GLY A 115 3.64 -10.99 -1.10
C GLY A 115 3.45 -9.48 -1.01
N MET A 116 3.10 -9.05 0.20
CA MET A 116 3.12 -7.66 0.63
C MET A 116 3.95 -7.57 1.91
N TRP A 117 4.97 -6.72 1.98
CA TRP A 117 5.89 -6.73 3.12
C TRP A 117 6.64 -5.43 3.30
N ALA A 118 6.97 -5.18 4.55
CA ALA A 118 8.02 -4.30 4.99
C ALA A 118 8.81 -5.03 6.08
N PHE A 119 10.10 -5.26 5.88
CA PHE A 119 10.94 -5.92 6.89
C PHE A 119 12.29 -5.22 7.06
N CYS A 120 12.92 -5.48 8.19
CA CYS A 120 14.30 -5.13 8.47
C CYS A 120 15.06 -6.36 8.98
N ILE A 121 16.24 -6.61 8.44
CA ILE A 121 17.19 -7.62 8.93
C ILE A 121 18.44 -6.89 9.41
N TYR A 122 18.82 -7.14 10.65
CA TYR A 122 20.03 -6.61 11.25
C TYR A 122 21.06 -7.70 11.41
N ASP A 123 22.28 -7.47 10.94
CA ASP A 123 23.43 -8.33 11.16
C ASP A 123 24.24 -7.80 12.35
N THR A 124 24.20 -8.52 13.47
CA THR A 124 24.89 -8.12 14.73
C THR A 124 26.41 -8.15 14.61
N PHE A 125 26.96 -8.84 13.60
CA PHE A 125 28.41 -8.91 13.39
C PHE A 125 28.90 -7.75 12.54
N THR A 126 28.31 -7.54 11.35
CA THR A 126 28.71 -6.45 10.44
C THR A 126 28.13 -5.10 10.85
N LYS A 127 27.13 -5.09 11.74
CA LYS A 127 26.35 -3.92 12.14
C LYS A 127 25.58 -3.28 10.99
N GLU A 128 25.33 -4.03 9.90
CA GLU A 128 24.50 -3.62 8.78
C GLU A 128 23.01 -3.86 9.07
N LEU A 129 22.18 -2.87 8.74
CA LEU A 129 20.72 -2.97 8.71
C LEU A 129 20.26 -2.94 7.24
N PHE A 130 19.52 -3.97 6.85
CA PHE A 130 18.87 -4.11 5.55
C PHE A 130 17.35 -4.00 5.72
N CYS A 131 16.74 -2.95 5.16
CA CYS A 131 15.29 -2.73 5.22
C CYS A 131 14.70 -2.81 3.82
N ALA A 132 13.68 -3.63 3.59
CA ALA A 132 13.06 -3.78 2.27
C ALA A 132 11.55 -3.56 2.32
N ARG A 133 11.02 -2.96 1.26
CA ARG A 133 9.58 -2.80 1.02
C ARG A 133 9.16 -3.52 -0.27
N ASP A 134 7.96 -4.08 -0.28
CA ASP A 134 7.41 -4.83 -1.39
C ASP A 134 7.26 -4.02 -2.69
N ARG A 135 7.01 -4.72 -3.80
CA ARG A 135 6.99 -4.18 -5.17
C ARG A 135 6.08 -2.98 -5.35
N TYR A 136 4.95 -2.94 -4.65
CA TYR A 136 3.91 -1.93 -4.81
C TYR A 136 3.70 -1.10 -3.53
N GLY A 137 4.51 -1.32 -2.50
CA GLY A 137 4.46 -0.57 -1.25
C GLY A 137 3.18 -0.81 -0.45
N VAL A 138 2.59 -2.01 -0.55
CA VAL A 138 1.33 -2.33 0.15
C VAL A 138 1.49 -2.20 1.66
N LYS A 139 2.63 -2.64 2.22
CA LYS A 139 2.93 -2.43 3.65
C LYS A 139 3.69 -1.12 3.85
N PRO A 140 3.30 -0.27 4.82
CA PRO A 140 3.92 1.04 5.00
C PRO A 140 5.28 0.94 5.67
N PHE A 141 6.20 1.81 5.24
CA PHE A 141 7.52 1.99 5.84
C PHE A 141 7.93 3.46 5.75
N TYR A 142 8.07 4.09 6.91
CA TYR A 142 8.50 5.48 7.05
C TYR A 142 9.83 5.52 7.80
N TYR A 143 10.63 6.55 7.52
CA TYR A 143 11.90 6.77 8.19
C TYR A 143 12.23 8.25 8.38
N TYR A 144 13.02 8.50 9.42
CA TYR A 144 13.69 9.77 9.69
C TYR A 144 15.19 9.50 9.77
N LYS A 145 15.99 10.39 9.17
CA LYS A 145 17.45 10.31 9.22
C LYS A 145 18.02 11.71 9.41
N ASP A 146 18.95 11.84 10.35
CA ASP A 146 19.88 12.96 10.44
C ASP A 146 21.34 12.44 10.53
N ASP A 147 22.26 13.27 11.02
CA ASP A 147 23.65 12.89 11.24
C ASP A 147 23.85 12.02 12.48
N GLY A 148 22.90 12.05 13.43
CA GLY A 148 23.00 11.37 14.72
C GLY A 148 22.21 10.07 14.81
N LYS A 149 21.12 9.90 14.05
CA LYS A 149 20.25 8.73 14.14
C LYS A 149 19.50 8.39 12.85
N PHE A 150 19.11 7.12 12.76
CA PHE A 150 18.14 6.59 11.82
C PHE A 150 16.99 5.94 12.57
N VAL A 151 15.77 6.43 12.33
CA VAL A 151 14.54 5.95 12.96
C VAL A 151 13.61 5.49 11.85
N PHE A 152 12.99 4.31 12.00
CA PHE A 152 12.00 3.80 11.05
C PHE A 152 10.80 3.23 11.79
N ALA A 153 9.64 3.23 11.15
CA ALA A 153 8.42 2.62 11.66
C ALA A 153 7.40 2.37 10.54
N SER A 154 6.40 1.53 10.81
CA SER A 154 5.25 1.37 9.90
C SER A 154 4.33 2.58 9.85
N GLU A 155 4.35 3.47 10.84
CA GLU A 155 3.51 4.68 10.88
C GLU A 155 4.29 5.90 11.41
N ILE A 156 4.01 7.08 10.85
CA ILE A 156 4.64 8.35 11.21
C ILE A 156 4.53 8.69 12.72
N PRO A 157 3.38 8.49 13.41
CA PRO A 157 3.26 8.83 14.83
C PRO A 157 4.29 8.15 15.74
N ALA A 158 4.76 6.95 15.39
CA ALA A 158 5.83 6.29 16.12
C ALA A 158 7.15 7.09 16.01
N ILE A 159 7.52 7.53 14.81
CA ILE A 159 8.72 8.34 14.59
C ILE A 159 8.61 9.68 15.35
N LEU A 160 7.46 10.37 15.24
CA LEU A 160 7.22 11.64 15.93
C LEU A 160 7.41 11.55 17.45
N SER A 161 7.12 10.39 18.06
CA SER A 161 7.21 10.20 19.51
C SER A 161 8.64 10.24 20.08
N VAL A 162 9.66 10.16 19.21
CA VAL A 162 11.08 10.14 19.57
C VAL A 162 11.89 11.25 18.88
N LEU A 163 11.22 12.19 18.22
CA LEU A 163 11.86 13.40 17.70
C LEU A 163 11.98 14.44 18.82
N ASN A 164 13.15 15.08 18.89
CA ASN A 164 13.42 16.12 19.90
C ASN A 164 12.87 17.49 19.47
N ARG A 165 12.45 17.63 18.21
CA ARG A 165 11.88 18.84 17.65
C ARG A 165 10.65 18.51 16.83
N LYS A 166 9.73 19.47 16.73
CA LYS A 166 8.61 19.39 15.80
C LYS A 166 9.17 19.43 14.37
N PRO A 167 8.82 18.47 13.50
CA PRO A 167 9.20 18.50 12.09
C PRO A 167 8.51 19.65 11.36
N GLU A 168 9.16 20.14 10.31
CA GLU A 168 8.65 21.22 9.48
C GLU A 168 7.67 20.70 8.41
N PRO A 169 6.60 21.45 8.09
CA PRO A 169 5.67 21.04 7.05
C PRO A 169 6.37 20.99 5.68
N ASN A 170 6.15 19.90 4.95
CA ASN A 170 6.60 19.81 3.57
C ASN A 170 5.62 20.55 2.66
N PHE A 171 5.92 21.82 2.39
CA PHE A 171 5.04 22.66 1.58
C PHE A 171 4.90 22.20 0.13
N GLN A 172 5.86 21.44 -0.41
CA GLN A 172 5.72 20.87 -1.76
C GLN A 172 4.64 19.78 -1.76
N ALA A 173 4.69 18.83 -0.82
CA ALA A 173 3.66 17.81 -0.67
C ALA A 173 2.27 18.41 -0.39
N ILE A 174 2.22 19.46 0.45
CA ILE A 174 0.98 20.21 0.70
C ILE A 174 0.45 20.86 -0.59
N PHE A 175 1.31 21.49 -1.39
CA PHE A 175 0.91 22.08 -2.68
C PHE A 175 0.32 21.02 -3.62
N ASP A 176 1.03 19.91 -3.77
CA ASP A 176 0.64 18.79 -4.63
C ASP A 176 -0.72 18.23 -4.24
N TYR A 177 -0.98 18.07 -2.93
CA TYR A 177 -2.28 17.67 -2.41
C TYR A 177 -3.37 18.73 -2.65
N LEU A 178 -3.15 19.99 -2.29
CA LEU A 178 -4.18 21.03 -2.40
C LEU A 178 -4.59 21.33 -3.86
N VAL A 179 -3.67 21.17 -4.81
CA VAL A 179 -3.91 21.46 -6.23
C VAL A 179 -4.40 20.23 -6.99
N PHE A 180 -3.83 19.05 -6.72
CA PHE A 180 -4.08 17.84 -7.51
C PHE A 180 -4.83 16.73 -6.77
N ASN A 181 -5.04 16.86 -5.46
CA ASN A 181 -5.62 15.84 -4.58
C ASN A 181 -4.92 14.49 -4.70
N ARG A 182 -3.58 14.52 -4.77
CA ARG A 182 -2.73 13.33 -4.85
C ARG A 182 -1.79 13.25 -3.65
N THR A 183 -1.59 12.04 -3.18
CA THR A 183 -0.65 11.66 -2.12
C THR A 183 0.19 10.48 -2.60
N ASP A 184 1.24 10.12 -1.86
CA ASP A 184 2.08 8.94 -2.12
C ASP A 184 2.71 8.87 -3.53
N GLN A 185 3.15 10.01 -4.06
CA GLN A 185 3.71 10.12 -5.41
C GLN A 185 5.23 9.89 -5.44
N ASN A 186 5.90 10.06 -4.31
CA ASN A 186 7.35 9.87 -4.18
C ASN A 186 7.69 9.59 -2.70
N GLN A 187 8.98 9.56 -2.37
CA GLN A 187 9.46 9.31 -1.01
C GLN A 187 9.04 10.36 0.02
N ASN A 188 8.49 11.50 -0.40
CA ASN A 188 8.17 12.59 0.52
C ASN A 188 6.87 12.33 1.28
N THR A 189 6.83 12.80 2.53
CA THR A 189 5.60 12.93 3.32
C THR A 189 5.24 14.39 3.50
N PHE A 190 4.16 14.68 4.23
CA PHE A 190 3.79 16.03 4.67
C PHE A 190 4.74 16.62 5.73
N PHE A 191 5.75 15.87 6.16
CA PHE A 191 6.81 16.29 7.06
C PHE A 191 8.13 16.31 6.30
N SER A 192 8.85 17.43 6.34
CA SER A 192 10.07 17.63 5.54
C SER A 192 11.19 16.67 5.90
N GLU A 193 11.24 16.23 7.16
CA GLU A 193 12.30 15.33 7.66
C GLU A 193 11.92 13.85 7.68
N ILE A 194 10.66 13.49 7.39
CA ILE A 194 10.21 12.10 7.39
C ILE A 194 9.99 11.66 5.95
N GLY A 195 10.79 10.69 5.54
CA GLY A 195 10.64 10.01 4.25
C GLY A 195 9.81 8.75 4.38
N LYS A 196 9.29 8.31 3.25
CA LYS A 196 8.70 7.00 3.02
C LYS A 196 9.68 6.18 2.19
N LEU A 197 9.96 4.94 2.56
CA LEU A 197 10.74 4.04 1.71
C LEU A 197 9.90 3.75 0.46
N PRO A 198 10.32 4.14 -0.76
CA PRO A 198 9.51 3.91 -1.94
C PRO A 198 9.22 2.41 -2.15
N HIS A 199 8.14 2.10 -2.86
CA HIS A 199 7.84 0.72 -3.26
C HIS A 199 9.00 0.16 -4.10
N GLY A 200 9.24 -1.15 -4.05
CA GLY A 200 10.31 -1.76 -4.84
C GLY A 200 11.71 -1.26 -4.51
N HIS A 201 11.92 -0.68 -3.32
CA HIS A 201 13.22 -0.22 -2.83
C HIS A 201 13.62 -0.91 -1.52
N TYR A 202 14.92 -0.91 -1.26
CA TYR A 202 15.49 -1.25 0.04
C TYR A 202 16.50 -0.20 0.49
N ILE A 203 16.74 -0.16 1.80
CA ILE A 203 17.76 0.64 2.46
C ILE A 203 18.84 -0.31 3.00
N LYS A 204 20.11 0.04 2.79
CA LYS A 204 21.25 -0.53 3.50
C LYS A 204 21.99 0.54 4.28
N THR A 205 22.26 0.27 5.56
CA THR A 205 23.02 1.19 6.39
C THR A 205 23.84 0.47 7.46
N ASP A 206 25.10 0.87 7.60
CA ASP A 206 26.08 0.37 8.57
C ASP A 206 26.60 1.50 9.48
N GLN A 207 25.73 2.48 9.76
CA GLN A 207 26.00 3.74 10.49
C GLN A 207 26.90 4.75 9.76
N LYS A 208 27.78 4.28 8.88
CA LYS A 208 28.68 5.13 8.08
C LYS A 208 28.11 5.44 6.71
N SER A 209 27.35 4.50 6.16
CA SER A 209 26.72 4.62 4.85
C SER A 209 25.21 4.52 4.94
N PHE A 210 24.53 5.16 4.01
CA PHE A 210 23.10 5.02 3.78
C PHE A 210 22.88 4.90 2.28
N LYS A 211 22.42 3.73 1.84
CA LYS A 211 22.13 3.44 0.44
C LYS A 211 20.66 3.15 0.30
N LEU A 212 19.99 3.87 -0.59
CA LEU A 212 18.61 3.62 -1.00
C LEU A 212 18.67 3.08 -2.44
N ILE A 213 18.18 1.87 -2.66
CA ILE A 213 18.35 1.15 -3.93
C ILE A 213 17.01 0.62 -4.43
N LYS A 214 16.70 0.86 -5.70
CA LYS A 214 15.54 0.29 -6.41
C LYS A 214 15.87 -1.14 -6.82
N TRP A 215 15.19 -2.13 -6.24
CA TRP A 215 15.36 -3.55 -6.58
C TRP A 215 14.28 -4.03 -7.55
N TYR A 216 13.09 -3.43 -7.53
CA TYR A 216 12.01 -3.74 -8.45
C TYR A 216 11.70 -2.54 -9.33
N ASP A 217 11.75 -2.76 -10.65
CA ASP A 217 11.38 -1.77 -11.66
C ASP A 217 10.24 -2.32 -12.50
N LEU A 218 9.04 -1.76 -12.33
CA LEU A 218 7.84 -2.25 -12.98
C LEU A 218 7.93 -2.04 -14.48
N ARG A 219 8.38 -0.87 -14.92
CA ARG A 219 8.54 -0.53 -16.34
C ARG A 219 9.42 -1.54 -17.06
N LYS A 220 10.55 -1.92 -16.45
CA LYS A 220 11.45 -2.96 -16.96
C LYS A 220 10.79 -4.34 -16.91
N SER A 221 10.09 -4.66 -15.81
CA SER A 221 9.47 -5.97 -15.60
C SER A 221 8.34 -6.26 -16.59
N VAL A 222 7.59 -5.24 -17.02
CA VAL A 222 6.52 -5.38 -18.02
C VAL A 222 6.99 -5.09 -19.44
N SER A 223 8.26 -4.72 -19.63
CA SER A 223 8.78 -4.43 -20.97
C SER A 223 8.83 -5.71 -21.80
N GLY A 224 8.19 -5.71 -22.96
CA GLY A 224 8.12 -6.88 -23.84
C GLY A 224 7.21 -8.01 -23.35
N THR A 225 6.43 -7.82 -22.29
CA THR A 225 5.39 -8.80 -21.93
C THR A 225 4.25 -8.75 -22.95
N GLU A 226 3.76 -9.91 -23.33
CA GLU A 226 2.48 -10.02 -24.03
C GLU A 226 1.34 -9.81 -23.01
N GLY A 227 0.20 -9.33 -23.48
CA GLY A 227 -1.01 -9.29 -22.65
C GLY A 227 -1.53 -10.70 -22.37
N PHE A 228 -2.60 -10.80 -21.58
CA PHE A 228 -3.30 -12.07 -21.41
C PHE A 228 -3.76 -12.61 -22.78
N LYS A 229 -3.61 -13.92 -22.97
CA LYS A 229 -4.01 -14.65 -24.18
C LYS A 229 -5.53 -14.62 -24.35
N ASP A 230 -6.24 -14.84 -23.25
CA ASP A 230 -7.70 -14.88 -23.18
C ASP A 230 -8.18 -14.55 -21.75
N GLU A 231 -9.51 -14.46 -21.59
CA GLU A 231 -10.17 -14.22 -20.32
C GLU A 231 -9.93 -15.33 -19.29
N GLU A 232 -9.69 -16.57 -19.74
CA GLU A 232 -9.52 -17.72 -18.86
C GLU A 232 -8.13 -17.70 -18.21
N GLU A 233 -7.08 -17.27 -18.93
CA GLU A 233 -5.76 -17.02 -18.35
C GLU A 233 -5.83 -15.96 -17.23
N TYR A 234 -6.53 -14.85 -17.48
CA TYR A 234 -6.71 -13.81 -16.45
C TYR A 234 -7.46 -14.35 -15.24
N LYS A 235 -8.57 -15.06 -15.47
CA LYS A 235 -9.38 -15.67 -14.41
C LYS A 235 -8.59 -16.67 -13.58
N ASN A 236 -7.77 -17.52 -14.21
CA ASN A 236 -6.90 -18.47 -13.51
C ASN A 236 -5.83 -17.78 -12.66
N LEU A 237 -5.21 -16.71 -13.18
CA LEU A 237 -4.25 -15.92 -12.41
C LEU A 237 -4.92 -15.20 -11.23
N PHE A 238 -6.13 -14.67 -11.44
CA PHE A 238 -6.92 -14.04 -10.39
C PHE A 238 -7.32 -15.05 -9.30
N SER A 239 -7.83 -16.23 -9.69
CA SER A 239 -8.16 -17.32 -8.76
C SER A 239 -6.94 -17.78 -7.97
N SER A 240 -5.78 -17.93 -8.62
CA SER A 240 -4.50 -18.22 -7.97
C SER A 240 -4.08 -17.14 -6.97
N ALA A 241 -4.26 -15.86 -7.31
CA ALA A 241 -3.96 -14.74 -6.42
C ALA A 241 -4.87 -14.71 -5.17
N VAL A 242 -6.14 -15.11 -5.32
CA VAL A 242 -7.09 -15.30 -4.21
C VAL A 242 -6.66 -16.50 -3.36
N ALA A 243 -6.36 -17.65 -3.98
CA ALA A 243 -5.94 -18.87 -3.28
C ALA A 243 -4.74 -18.64 -2.36
N LEU A 244 -3.72 -17.92 -2.87
CA LEU A 244 -2.52 -17.58 -2.12
C LEU A 244 -2.83 -16.74 -0.86
N ARG A 245 -3.80 -15.85 -0.93
CA ARG A 245 -4.23 -14.99 0.19
C ARG A 245 -5.20 -15.66 1.15
N LEU A 246 -5.69 -16.86 0.82
CA LEU A 246 -6.46 -17.70 1.74
C LEU A 246 -5.57 -18.54 2.68
N ARG A 247 -4.25 -18.53 2.48
CA ARG A 247 -3.29 -19.20 3.37
C ARG A 247 -3.22 -18.42 4.69
N SER A 248 -3.98 -18.85 5.69
CA SER A 248 -4.08 -18.18 6.99
C SER A 248 -4.44 -19.18 8.09
N ASP A 249 -3.90 -19.00 9.31
CA ASP A 249 -4.27 -19.80 10.49
C ASP A 249 -5.41 -19.15 11.29
N VAL A 250 -5.94 -18.02 10.82
CA VAL A 250 -7.05 -17.27 11.42
C VAL A 250 -8.20 -17.09 10.42
N PRO A 251 -9.43 -16.80 10.90
CA PRO A 251 -10.55 -16.55 10.02
C PRO A 251 -10.30 -15.40 9.03
N VAL A 252 -10.62 -15.66 7.77
CA VAL A 252 -10.57 -14.70 6.65
C VAL A 252 -11.99 -14.27 6.31
N GLY A 253 -12.19 -12.98 6.05
CA GLY A 253 -13.41 -12.42 5.49
C GLY A 253 -13.15 -11.57 4.26
N VAL A 254 -14.16 -10.87 3.75
CA VAL A 254 -14.06 -10.05 2.52
C VAL A 254 -14.81 -8.73 2.68
N CYS A 255 -14.21 -7.64 2.23
CA CYS A 255 -14.92 -6.37 2.04
C CYS A 255 -15.75 -6.45 0.76
N LEU A 256 -17.08 -6.29 0.87
CA LEU A 256 -17.99 -6.34 -0.27
C LEU A 256 -18.66 -4.97 -0.47
N SER A 257 -18.30 -4.29 -1.55
CA SER A 257 -18.93 -3.02 -1.94
C SER A 257 -20.04 -3.22 -2.98
N GLY A 258 -20.07 -4.35 -3.68
CA GLY A 258 -20.99 -4.56 -4.81
C GLY A 258 -20.44 -4.05 -6.15
N GLY A 259 -19.32 -3.33 -6.13
CA GLY A 259 -18.51 -3.06 -7.32
C GLY A 259 -17.91 -4.34 -7.91
N LEU A 260 -17.44 -4.26 -9.15
CA LEU A 260 -16.93 -5.42 -9.90
C LEU A 260 -15.76 -6.11 -9.18
N ASP A 261 -14.88 -5.34 -8.56
CA ASP A 261 -13.62 -5.83 -7.99
C ASP A 261 -13.86 -6.74 -6.78
N SER A 262 -14.56 -6.21 -5.77
CA SER A 262 -14.92 -6.97 -4.56
C SER A 262 -15.87 -8.13 -4.88
N SER A 263 -16.83 -7.91 -5.78
CA SER A 263 -17.77 -8.95 -6.23
C SER A 263 -17.07 -10.09 -6.97
N SER A 264 -15.98 -9.82 -7.69
CA SER A 264 -15.18 -10.85 -8.36
C SER A 264 -14.46 -11.74 -7.36
N ILE A 265 -13.91 -11.17 -6.27
CA ILE A 265 -13.31 -11.95 -5.19
C ILE A 265 -14.35 -12.87 -4.55
N VAL A 266 -15.51 -12.31 -4.14
CA VAL A 266 -16.60 -13.11 -3.53
C VAL A 266 -17.09 -14.19 -4.50
N SER A 267 -17.26 -13.87 -5.78
CA SER A 267 -17.70 -14.85 -6.79
C SER A 267 -16.73 -16.02 -6.94
N ILE A 268 -15.42 -15.78 -6.94
CA ILE A 268 -14.40 -16.83 -6.98
C ILE A 268 -14.46 -17.70 -5.71
N LEU A 269 -14.61 -17.09 -4.54
CA LEU A 269 -14.71 -17.81 -3.27
C LEU A 269 -15.94 -18.73 -3.21
N LEU A 270 -17.07 -18.26 -3.71
CA LEU A 270 -18.31 -19.04 -3.75
C LEU A 270 -18.25 -20.16 -4.80
N LYS A 271 -17.83 -19.83 -6.02
CA LYS A 271 -17.96 -20.75 -7.18
C LYS A 271 -16.81 -21.74 -7.30
N GLU A 272 -15.58 -21.35 -6.96
CA GLU A 272 -14.38 -22.18 -7.13
C GLU A 272 -13.90 -22.78 -5.83
N PHE A 273 -13.91 -21.99 -4.74
CA PHE A 273 -13.45 -22.45 -3.43
C PHE A 273 -14.57 -23.01 -2.54
N GLN A 274 -15.84 -22.91 -2.97
CA GLN A 274 -17.02 -23.43 -2.25
C GLN A 274 -17.06 -22.96 -0.79
N LYS A 275 -16.87 -21.66 -0.57
CA LYS A 275 -16.89 -21.01 0.76
C LYS A 275 -18.12 -20.13 0.97
N PRO A 276 -19.34 -20.69 1.09
CA PRO A 276 -20.55 -19.91 1.36
C PRO A 276 -20.58 -19.30 2.76
N ASP A 277 -19.82 -19.88 3.70
CA ASP A 277 -19.68 -19.47 5.10
C ASP A 277 -18.80 -18.22 5.28
N ILE A 278 -18.23 -17.68 4.20
CA ILE A 278 -17.36 -16.50 4.24
C ILE A 278 -18.10 -15.29 4.82
N ASN A 279 -17.43 -14.58 5.74
CA ASN A 279 -17.96 -13.35 6.30
C ASN A 279 -17.70 -12.18 5.34
N THR A 280 -18.77 -11.49 4.93
CA THR A 280 -18.69 -10.27 4.12
C THR A 280 -19.03 -9.04 4.94
N PHE A 281 -18.34 -7.93 4.66
CA PHE A 281 -18.51 -6.66 5.38
C PHE A 281 -18.72 -5.51 4.40
N SER A 282 -19.77 -4.72 4.61
CA SER A 282 -20.17 -3.67 3.69
C SER A 282 -20.54 -2.38 4.42
N ALA A 283 -20.26 -1.23 3.78
CA ALA A 283 -20.88 0.03 4.13
C ALA A 283 -22.16 0.22 3.29
N ILE A 284 -23.28 0.55 3.94
CA ILE A 284 -24.56 0.82 3.27
C ILE A 284 -25.08 2.19 3.67
N TYR A 285 -25.79 2.82 2.75
CA TYR A 285 -26.30 4.18 2.88
C TYR A 285 -27.81 4.21 2.59
N ASN A 286 -28.46 5.33 2.83
CA ASN A 286 -29.87 5.47 2.47
C ASN A 286 -30.03 5.49 0.94
N LYS A 287 -31.16 5.00 0.42
CA LYS A 287 -31.39 4.86 -1.04
C LYS A 287 -31.38 6.18 -1.81
N ASP A 288 -31.65 7.28 -1.13
CA ASP A 288 -31.61 8.64 -1.65
C ASP A 288 -30.20 9.27 -1.60
N GLU A 289 -29.25 8.63 -0.90
CA GLU A 289 -27.87 9.07 -0.81
C GLU A 289 -27.05 8.58 -2.02
N LYS A 290 -26.09 9.40 -2.45
CA LYS A 290 -25.18 9.02 -3.53
C LYS A 290 -24.15 8.03 -3.00
N GLY A 291 -23.95 6.93 -3.73
CA GLY A 291 -22.95 5.93 -3.41
C GLY A 291 -23.47 4.76 -2.58
N ASP A 292 -24.79 4.63 -2.39
CA ASP A 292 -25.36 3.37 -1.89
C ASP A 292 -25.23 2.27 -2.95
N GLU A 293 -24.54 1.19 -2.59
CA GLU A 293 -24.33 0.03 -3.46
C GLU A 293 -25.13 -1.19 -2.98
N SER A 294 -26.05 -1.00 -2.03
CA SER A 294 -26.78 -2.10 -1.39
C SER A 294 -27.56 -2.98 -2.36
N ASP A 295 -28.05 -2.45 -3.49
CA ASP A 295 -28.72 -3.27 -4.52
C ASP A 295 -27.78 -4.30 -5.14
N PHE A 296 -26.52 -3.92 -5.39
CA PHE A 296 -25.50 -4.82 -5.93
C PHE A 296 -25.02 -5.80 -4.87
N ILE A 297 -24.83 -5.34 -3.63
CA ILE A 297 -24.45 -6.20 -2.51
C ILE A 297 -25.52 -7.28 -2.28
N ASN A 298 -26.81 -6.91 -2.34
CA ASN A 298 -27.94 -7.81 -2.15
C ASN A 298 -28.04 -8.91 -3.22
N LEU A 299 -27.32 -8.82 -4.34
CA LEU A 299 -27.25 -9.91 -5.33
C LEU A 299 -26.61 -11.18 -4.75
N PHE A 300 -25.76 -11.05 -3.73
CA PHE A 300 -25.12 -12.18 -3.04
C PHE A 300 -25.99 -12.77 -1.91
N LYS A 301 -27.16 -12.18 -1.65
CA LYS A 301 -28.04 -12.63 -0.58
C LYS A 301 -28.60 -14.02 -0.91
N GLY A 302 -28.37 -14.97 0.00
CA GLY A 302 -28.75 -16.36 -0.19
C GLY A 302 -27.65 -17.23 -0.82
N GLU A 303 -26.57 -16.64 -1.33
CA GLU A 303 -25.34 -17.36 -1.69
C GLU A 303 -24.27 -17.25 -0.59
N VAL A 304 -24.17 -16.08 0.06
CA VAL A 304 -23.31 -15.85 1.23
C VAL A 304 -24.14 -16.01 2.51
N GLU A 305 -23.64 -16.82 3.45
CA GLU A 305 -24.31 -17.08 4.73
C GLU A 305 -24.26 -15.87 5.66
N ASN A 306 -23.11 -15.20 5.74
CA ASN A 306 -22.82 -14.17 6.72
C ASN A 306 -22.52 -12.82 6.05
N MET A 307 -23.51 -11.94 6.04
CA MET A 307 -23.40 -10.57 5.51
C MET A 307 -23.59 -9.54 6.64
N TYR A 308 -22.56 -8.73 6.88
CA TYR A 308 -22.55 -7.71 7.92
C TYR A 308 -22.48 -6.30 7.32
N PHE A 309 -23.22 -5.37 7.92
CA PHE A 309 -23.40 -4.02 7.41
C PHE A 309 -23.08 -2.97 8.46
N THR A 310 -22.50 -1.85 8.03
CA THR A 310 -22.35 -0.63 8.82
C THR A 310 -22.87 0.56 8.02
N THR A 311 -23.32 1.61 8.71
CA THR A 311 -23.76 2.86 8.08
C THR A 311 -22.89 3.99 8.60
N PRO A 312 -21.78 4.32 7.91
CA PRO A 312 -20.93 5.44 8.29
C PRO A 312 -21.71 6.75 8.17
N ASP A 313 -21.71 7.57 9.21
CA ASP A 313 -22.40 8.87 9.20
C ASP A 313 -21.47 10.03 9.63
N LEU A 314 -21.97 11.25 9.47
CA LEU A 314 -21.23 12.47 9.81
C LEU A 314 -20.95 12.58 11.31
N SER A 315 -21.88 12.17 12.17
CA SER A 315 -21.74 12.25 13.62
C SER A 315 -20.57 11.37 14.09
N SER A 316 -20.53 10.12 13.63
CA SER A 316 -19.45 9.17 13.84
C SER A 316 -18.13 9.69 13.29
N LEU A 317 -18.12 10.34 12.12
CA LEU A 317 -16.91 10.97 11.59
C LEU A 317 -16.38 12.05 12.51
N LEU A 318 -17.24 12.96 12.97
CA LEU A 318 -16.84 14.07 13.84
C LEU A 318 -16.33 13.57 15.20
N GLU A 319 -16.98 12.55 15.77
CA GLU A 319 -16.56 11.90 17.02
C GLU A 319 -15.18 11.23 16.90
N ASN A 320 -14.89 10.61 15.75
CA ASN A 320 -13.65 9.88 15.51
C ASN A 320 -12.56 10.71 14.81
N LEU A 321 -12.84 11.97 14.44
CA LEU A 321 -12.01 12.76 13.54
C LEU A 321 -10.57 12.89 14.03
N THR A 322 -10.37 13.20 15.32
CA THR A 322 -9.03 13.37 15.89
C THR A 322 -8.22 12.07 15.85
N HIS A 323 -8.84 10.95 16.21
CA HIS A 323 -8.18 9.64 16.17
C HIS A 323 -7.86 9.24 14.73
N PHE A 324 -8.84 9.39 13.84
CA PHE A 324 -8.73 9.04 12.42
C PHE A 324 -7.62 9.84 11.71
N VAL A 325 -7.55 11.15 11.93
CA VAL A 325 -6.46 11.99 11.40
C VAL A 325 -5.11 11.61 12.01
N SER A 326 -5.07 11.32 13.32
CA SER A 326 -3.83 10.93 14.00
C SER A 326 -3.28 9.59 13.49
N ALA A 327 -4.17 8.64 13.19
CA ALA A 327 -3.79 7.32 12.66
C ALA A 327 -3.25 7.39 11.23
N HIS A 328 -3.80 8.28 10.39
CA HIS A 328 -3.30 8.49 9.03
C HIS A 328 -2.02 9.32 9.02
N ALA A 329 -1.90 10.30 9.92
CA ALA A 329 -0.81 11.29 10.03
C ALA A 329 -0.57 12.16 8.77
N GLU A 330 -1.21 11.84 7.66
CA GLU A 330 -1.21 12.55 6.38
C GLU A 330 -2.68 12.77 5.95
N PRO A 331 -2.99 13.82 5.18
CA PRO A 331 -4.33 14.04 4.67
C PRO A 331 -4.74 12.96 3.67
N ILE A 332 -6.05 12.71 3.58
CA ILE A 332 -6.65 11.70 2.71
C ILE A 332 -7.47 12.36 1.59
N PRO A 333 -7.52 11.78 0.38
CA PRO A 333 -8.10 12.44 -0.80
C PRO A 333 -9.63 12.51 -0.78
N SER A 334 -10.32 11.76 0.08
CA SER A 334 -11.77 11.72 0.20
C SER A 334 -12.20 11.19 1.57
N THR A 335 -13.51 11.12 1.82
CA THR A 335 -14.09 10.47 3.02
C THR A 335 -14.23 8.95 2.89
N SER A 336 -13.90 8.36 1.73
CA SER A 336 -14.00 6.89 1.52
C SER A 336 -13.16 6.07 2.52
N PRO A 337 -11.93 6.47 2.91
CA PRO A 337 -11.19 5.76 3.95
C PRO A 337 -11.88 5.75 5.32
N PHE A 338 -12.77 6.71 5.59
CA PHE A 338 -13.58 6.68 6.81
C PHE A 338 -14.68 5.61 6.74
N ALA A 339 -15.31 5.43 5.58
CA ALA A 339 -16.23 4.31 5.38
C ALA A 339 -15.50 2.97 5.61
N GLN A 340 -14.31 2.82 5.03
CA GLN A 340 -13.46 1.65 5.25
C GLN A 340 -13.09 1.46 6.73
N PHE A 341 -12.75 2.53 7.45
CA PHE A 341 -12.48 2.45 8.90
C PHE A 341 -13.65 1.84 9.68
N ASN A 342 -14.89 2.20 9.35
CA ASN A 342 -16.07 1.63 9.98
C ASN A 342 -16.28 0.15 9.59
N VAL A 343 -16.03 -0.19 8.32
CA VAL A 343 -16.05 -1.59 7.85
C VAL A 343 -15.01 -2.44 8.58
N MET A 344 -13.78 -1.94 8.77
CA MET A 344 -12.73 -2.64 9.53
C MET A 344 -13.09 -2.78 11.01
N LYS A 345 -13.73 -1.75 11.61
CA LYS A 345 -14.23 -1.81 13.00
C LYS A 345 -15.31 -2.87 13.18
N LEU A 346 -16.15 -3.09 12.17
CA LEU A 346 -17.12 -4.17 12.12
C LEU A 346 -16.41 -5.52 11.91
N ALA A 347 -15.54 -5.63 10.91
CA ALA A 347 -14.83 -6.86 10.55
C ALA A 347 -14.02 -7.44 11.71
N LYS A 348 -13.35 -6.58 12.50
CA LYS A 348 -12.57 -6.98 13.69
C LYS A 348 -13.37 -7.80 14.71
N GLN A 349 -14.69 -7.70 14.73
CA GLN A 349 -15.55 -8.46 15.64
C GLN A 349 -15.73 -9.92 15.21
N HIS A 350 -15.35 -10.26 13.97
CA HIS A 350 -15.67 -11.54 13.33
C HIS A 350 -14.46 -12.22 12.71
N VAL A 351 -13.52 -11.47 12.14
CA VAL A 351 -12.35 -12.00 11.43
C VAL A 351 -11.10 -11.18 11.75
N VAL A 352 -9.93 -11.78 11.51
CA VAL A 352 -8.63 -11.12 11.68
C VAL A 352 -8.10 -10.60 10.34
N VAL A 353 -8.35 -11.34 9.26
CA VAL A 353 -7.89 -11.02 7.90
C VAL A 353 -9.09 -10.72 7.01
N THR A 354 -8.96 -9.71 6.16
CA THR A 354 -9.95 -9.39 5.13
C THR A 354 -9.29 -9.29 3.76
N LEU A 355 -9.92 -9.88 2.75
CA LEU A 355 -9.59 -9.60 1.34
C LEU A 355 -10.34 -8.34 0.89
N ASP A 356 -9.68 -7.53 0.07
CA ASP A 356 -10.21 -6.26 -0.45
C ASP A 356 -9.92 -6.16 -1.97
N GLY A 357 -10.81 -5.49 -2.71
CA GLY A 357 -10.71 -5.30 -4.16
C GLY A 357 -9.84 -4.13 -4.60
N GLN A 358 -9.23 -3.39 -3.67
CA GLN A 358 -8.34 -2.27 -3.97
C GLN A 358 -7.19 -2.63 -4.94
N GLY A 359 -6.89 -1.72 -5.85
CA GLY A 359 -5.84 -1.86 -6.87
C GLY A 359 -6.36 -2.34 -8.24
N ALA A 360 -7.60 -2.82 -8.32
CA ALA A 360 -8.19 -3.29 -9.58
C ALA A 360 -8.38 -2.14 -10.60
N ASP A 361 -8.92 -0.99 -10.16
CA ASP A 361 -9.09 0.19 -11.01
C ASP A 361 -7.76 0.70 -11.58
N GLU A 362 -6.68 0.68 -10.78
CA GLU A 362 -5.33 1.03 -11.22
C GLU A 362 -4.77 0.01 -12.20
N CYS A 363 -4.96 -1.29 -11.96
CA CYS A 363 -4.46 -2.37 -12.81
C CYS A 363 -5.21 -2.45 -14.16
N LEU A 364 -6.52 -2.23 -14.16
CA LEU A 364 -7.43 -2.49 -15.29
C LEU A 364 -7.92 -1.20 -15.97
N ALA A 365 -7.40 -0.04 -15.56
CA ALA A 365 -7.82 1.26 -16.05
C ALA A 365 -9.32 1.56 -15.81
N GLY A 366 -9.85 1.17 -14.64
CA GLY A 366 -11.28 1.23 -14.33
C GLY A 366 -11.84 2.65 -14.14
N TYR A 367 -11.00 3.62 -13.78
CA TYR A 367 -11.43 5.01 -13.64
C TYR A 367 -11.73 5.70 -14.97
N HIS A 368 -12.80 6.51 -15.02
CA HIS A 368 -13.21 7.21 -16.25
C HIS A 368 -12.16 8.16 -16.84
N TYR A 369 -11.21 8.68 -16.04
CA TYR A 369 -10.16 9.56 -16.59
C TYR A 369 -9.18 8.81 -17.48
N PHE A 370 -9.06 7.48 -17.38
CA PHE A 370 -8.22 6.68 -18.28
C PHE A 370 -8.73 6.69 -19.72
N TYR A 371 -10.03 6.89 -19.97
CA TYR A 371 -10.53 7.16 -21.32
C TYR A 371 -9.88 8.42 -21.92
N GLY A 372 -9.63 9.44 -21.10
CA GLY A 372 -8.96 10.65 -21.55
C GLY A 372 -7.53 10.39 -22.05
N LEU A 373 -6.79 9.54 -21.33
CA LEU A 373 -5.44 9.10 -21.70
C LEU A 373 -5.47 8.18 -22.91
N TYR A 374 -6.45 7.29 -23.00
CA TYR A 374 -6.66 6.43 -24.16
C TYR A 374 -6.96 7.24 -25.43
N PHE A 375 -7.80 8.26 -25.34
CA PHE A 375 -8.07 9.17 -26.45
C PHE A 375 -6.83 9.96 -26.86
N LYS A 376 -6.01 10.40 -25.91
CA LYS A 376 -4.70 11.02 -26.16
C LYS A 376 -3.76 10.07 -26.90
N ASP A 377 -3.66 8.82 -26.45
CA ASP A 377 -2.83 7.79 -27.08
C ASP A 377 -3.27 7.53 -28.53
N LEU A 378 -4.57 7.38 -28.77
CA LEU A 378 -5.11 7.22 -30.13
C LEU A 378 -4.83 8.43 -31.02
N LEU A 379 -4.92 9.65 -30.47
CA LEU A 379 -4.61 10.88 -31.20
C LEU A 379 -3.11 10.93 -31.58
N LEU A 380 -2.21 10.71 -30.61
CA LEU A 380 -0.77 10.76 -30.82
C LEU A 380 -0.26 9.63 -31.73
N SER A 381 -0.94 8.49 -31.72
CA SER A 381 -0.71 7.36 -32.63
C SER A 381 -1.37 7.53 -34.00
N PHE A 382 -1.96 8.69 -34.31
CA PHE A 382 -2.66 8.99 -35.57
C PHE A 382 -3.84 8.03 -35.92
N LYS A 383 -4.44 7.37 -34.92
CA LYS A 383 -5.57 6.43 -35.08
C LYS A 383 -6.93 7.17 -35.07
N ILE A 384 -7.09 8.19 -35.92
CA ILE A 384 -8.20 9.15 -35.85
C ILE A 384 -9.58 8.50 -36.01
N ILE A 385 -9.75 7.54 -36.92
CA ILE A 385 -11.03 6.84 -37.11
C ILE A 385 -11.42 6.07 -35.84
N LYS A 386 -10.46 5.41 -35.19
CA LYS A 386 -10.69 4.68 -33.95
C LYS A 386 -11.02 5.66 -32.82
N LEU A 387 -10.28 6.77 -32.71
CA LEU A 387 -10.55 7.83 -31.73
C LEU A 387 -12.01 8.31 -31.79
N SER A 388 -12.50 8.66 -32.98
CA SER A 388 -13.88 9.13 -33.13
C SER A 388 -14.92 8.07 -32.73
N LYS A 389 -14.68 6.80 -33.08
CA LYS A 389 -15.56 5.68 -32.69
C LYS A 389 -15.58 5.46 -31.17
N GLU A 390 -14.42 5.47 -30.53
CA GLU A 390 -14.29 5.26 -29.08
C GLU A 390 -14.90 6.41 -28.29
N ILE A 391 -14.72 7.67 -28.73
CA ILE A 391 -15.39 8.82 -28.10
C ILE A 391 -16.92 8.68 -28.21
N PHE A 392 -17.45 8.35 -29.38
CA PHE A 392 -18.90 8.18 -29.57
C PHE A 392 -19.44 7.04 -28.70
N LYS A 393 -18.75 5.90 -28.68
CA LYS A 393 -19.13 4.73 -27.86
C LYS A 393 -19.08 5.07 -26.36
N TYR A 394 -18.05 5.77 -25.91
CA TYR A 394 -17.93 6.22 -24.52
C TYR A 394 -19.11 7.12 -24.13
N LEU A 395 -19.44 8.13 -24.94
CA LEU A 395 -20.57 9.03 -24.67
C LEU A 395 -21.91 8.27 -24.65
N SER A 396 -22.08 7.29 -25.54
CA SER A 396 -23.32 6.50 -25.64
C SER A 396 -23.50 5.52 -24.48
N LEU A 397 -22.43 4.81 -24.08
CA LEU A 397 -22.50 3.79 -23.02
C LEU A 397 -22.52 4.43 -21.63
N HIS A 398 -21.59 5.35 -21.38
CA HIS A 398 -21.37 5.91 -20.03
C HIS A 398 -22.22 7.15 -19.75
N LYS A 399 -22.83 7.75 -20.78
CA LYS A 399 -23.66 8.97 -20.68
C LYS A 399 -22.95 10.09 -19.88
N SER A 400 -21.63 10.16 -20.00
CA SER A 400 -20.76 11.05 -19.23
C SER A 400 -19.81 11.78 -20.16
N ALA A 401 -19.60 13.07 -19.96
CA ALA A 401 -18.60 13.85 -20.69
C ALA A 401 -17.21 13.79 -20.04
N TYR A 402 -17.06 13.13 -18.90
CA TYR A 402 -15.85 13.22 -18.09
C TYR A 402 -14.59 12.78 -18.83
N GLY A 403 -14.59 11.63 -19.49
CA GLY A 403 -13.50 11.13 -20.33
C GLY A 403 -13.05 12.14 -21.41
N LEU A 404 -14.00 12.87 -22.02
CA LEU A 404 -13.70 13.92 -23.00
C LEU A 404 -13.08 15.16 -22.34
N THR A 405 -13.61 15.57 -21.18
CA THR A 405 -13.02 16.69 -20.43
C THR A 405 -11.60 16.38 -19.96
N THR A 406 -11.33 15.14 -19.55
CA THR A 406 -9.98 14.70 -19.16
C THR A 406 -9.07 14.58 -20.37
N PHE A 407 -9.56 14.12 -21.51
CA PHE A 407 -8.79 14.11 -22.77
C PHE A 407 -8.28 15.51 -23.13
N LEU A 408 -9.18 16.48 -23.18
CA LEU A 408 -8.80 17.88 -23.47
C LEU A 408 -7.83 18.42 -22.43
N PHE A 409 -8.05 18.10 -21.15
CA PHE A 409 -7.16 18.51 -20.06
C PHE A 409 -5.74 17.93 -20.22
N PHE A 410 -5.59 16.66 -20.60
CA PHE A 410 -4.29 16.00 -20.76
C PHE A 410 -3.51 16.43 -22.01
N LEU A 411 -4.16 17.11 -22.96
CA LEU A 411 -3.49 17.76 -24.10
C LEU A 411 -2.87 19.12 -23.75
N LEU A 412 -3.23 19.71 -22.61
CA LEU A 412 -2.73 21.02 -22.22
C LEU A 412 -1.26 20.92 -21.71
N PRO A 413 -0.42 21.91 -22.01
CA PRO A 413 0.88 22.09 -21.35
C PRO A 413 0.78 22.10 -19.81
N SER A 414 1.84 21.67 -19.11
CA SER A 414 1.87 21.55 -17.64
C SER A 414 1.46 22.83 -16.91
N PHE A 415 1.93 23.99 -17.36
CA PHE A 415 1.60 25.29 -16.75
C PHE A 415 0.10 25.64 -16.86
N LEU A 416 -0.58 25.29 -17.96
CA LEU A 416 -2.02 25.51 -18.11
C LEU A 416 -2.82 24.54 -17.25
N ARG A 417 -2.37 23.29 -17.12
CA ARG A 417 -3.00 22.30 -16.22
C ARG A 417 -2.96 22.77 -14.77
N ILE A 418 -1.80 23.24 -14.30
CA ILE A 418 -1.64 23.83 -12.96
C ILE A 418 -2.59 25.02 -12.81
N LYS A 419 -2.57 25.99 -13.74
CA LYS A 419 -3.44 27.17 -13.67
C LYS A 419 -4.92 26.82 -13.57
N LEU A 420 -5.41 25.87 -14.38
CA LEU A 420 -6.80 25.42 -14.37
C LEU A 420 -7.17 24.70 -13.07
N ARG A 421 -6.28 23.86 -12.53
CA ARG A 421 -6.50 23.18 -11.25
C ARG A 421 -6.51 24.15 -10.09
N THR A 422 -5.55 25.08 -10.03
CA THR A 422 -5.52 26.16 -9.04
C THR A 422 -6.78 27.01 -9.09
N ALA A 423 -7.30 27.34 -10.28
CA ALA A 423 -8.53 28.13 -10.41
C ALA A 423 -9.77 27.43 -9.79
N LYS A 424 -9.77 26.10 -9.69
CA LYS A 424 -10.83 25.34 -8.99
C LYS A 424 -10.68 25.33 -7.48
N ASN A 425 -9.52 25.73 -6.96
CA ASN A 425 -9.18 25.73 -5.54
C ASN A 425 -8.91 27.18 -5.08
N PRO A 426 -9.94 28.04 -4.94
CA PRO A 426 -9.78 29.47 -4.69
C PRO A 426 -9.12 29.79 -3.34
N TYR A 427 -9.05 28.81 -2.45
CA TYR A 427 -8.36 28.91 -1.16
C TYR A 427 -6.83 28.82 -1.28
N VAL A 428 -6.28 28.44 -2.45
CA VAL A 428 -4.82 28.35 -2.66
C VAL A 428 -4.28 29.70 -3.12
N MET A 429 -3.46 30.33 -2.29
CA MET A 429 -2.89 31.66 -2.55
C MET A 429 -1.93 31.66 -3.75
N SER A 430 -2.00 32.70 -4.59
CA SER A 430 -1.16 32.85 -5.80
C SER A 430 0.34 32.80 -5.53
N GLY A 431 0.80 33.42 -4.42
CA GLY A 431 2.20 33.38 -3.99
C GLY A 431 2.69 31.96 -3.66
N PHE A 432 1.82 31.13 -3.09
CA PHE A 432 2.11 29.73 -2.78
C PHE A 432 2.25 28.91 -4.08
N VAL A 433 1.35 29.14 -5.04
CA VAL A 433 1.39 28.48 -6.36
C VAL A 433 2.67 28.84 -7.12
N SER A 434 3.04 30.12 -7.14
CA SER A 434 4.27 30.57 -7.80
C SER A 434 5.52 29.87 -7.26
N LYS A 435 5.55 29.62 -5.94
CA LYS A 435 6.70 29.01 -5.26
C LYS A 435 6.84 27.50 -5.51
N TYR A 436 5.74 26.75 -5.55
CA TYR A 436 5.78 25.28 -5.56
C TYR A 436 5.31 24.62 -6.87
N SER A 437 4.77 25.39 -7.82
CA SER A 437 4.28 24.85 -9.10
C SER A 437 5.37 24.23 -9.98
N LYS A 438 6.61 24.74 -9.94
CA LYS A 438 7.72 24.29 -10.80
C LYS A 438 8.27 22.92 -10.41
N ASN A 439 8.15 22.52 -9.14
CA ASN A 439 8.70 21.28 -8.62
C ASN A 439 7.65 20.16 -8.50
N SER A 440 6.44 20.40 -9.03
CA SER A 440 5.34 19.43 -8.97
C SER A 440 5.49 18.39 -10.08
N GLN A 441 5.89 17.18 -9.69
CA GLN A 441 6.02 16.02 -10.58
C GLN A 441 4.67 15.51 -11.10
N ILE A 442 3.56 15.76 -10.39
CA ILE A 442 2.23 15.23 -10.76
C ILE A 442 1.76 15.75 -12.13
N SER A 443 1.98 17.04 -12.41
CA SER A 443 1.60 17.62 -13.69
C SER A 443 2.43 17.03 -14.82
N GLU A 444 3.70 16.74 -14.61
CA GLU A 444 4.61 16.29 -15.65
C GLU A 444 4.53 14.78 -15.87
N ASP A 445 4.54 14.00 -14.80
CA ASP A 445 4.70 12.55 -14.86
C ASP A 445 3.34 11.84 -14.95
N LEU A 446 2.44 12.11 -14.00
CA LEU A 446 1.14 11.42 -13.92
C LEU A 446 0.19 11.86 -15.05
N TYR A 447 0.02 13.17 -15.21
CA TYR A 447 -0.91 13.72 -16.20
C TYR A 447 -0.26 13.99 -17.56
N GLY A 448 1.08 13.94 -17.65
CA GLY A 448 1.80 14.21 -18.90
C GLY A 448 2.09 12.96 -19.74
N ALA A 449 1.84 11.75 -19.21
CA ALA A 449 2.03 10.48 -19.90
C ALA A 449 1.56 10.50 -21.37
N ASN A 450 2.39 9.95 -22.27
CA ASN A 450 2.16 9.98 -23.71
C ASN A 450 1.24 8.85 -24.20
N SER A 451 1.13 7.77 -23.44
CA SER A 451 0.28 6.62 -23.75
C SER A 451 -0.52 6.18 -22.52
N LEU A 452 -1.58 5.39 -22.74
CA LEU A 452 -2.32 4.76 -21.63
C LEU A 452 -1.40 3.84 -20.82
N ARG A 453 -0.53 3.08 -21.51
CA ARG A 453 0.44 2.18 -20.88
C ARG A 453 1.40 2.92 -19.96
N ASP A 454 1.97 4.03 -20.42
CA ASP A 454 2.86 4.84 -19.57
C ASP A 454 2.12 5.40 -18.37
N SER A 455 0.87 5.83 -18.54
CA SER A 455 0.08 6.35 -17.44
C SER A 455 -0.24 5.29 -16.39
N LEU A 456 -0.56 4.06 -16.81
CA LEU A 456 -0.79 2.94 -15.88
C LEU A 456 0.48 2.63 -15.10
N ILE A 457 1.64 2.55 -15.76
CA ILE A 457 2.93 2.33 -15.09
C ILE A 457 3.20 3.45 -14.08
N ASN A 458 3.02 4.72 -14.47
CA ASN A 458 3.22 5.88 -13.59
C ASN A 458 2.16 6.02 -12.46
N HIS A 459 1.10 5.19 -12.44
CA HIS A 459 0.20 5.13 -11.28
C HIS A 459 0.70 4.12 -10.22
N PHE A 460 1.52 3.14 -10.63
CA PHE A 460 2.13 2.16 -9.74
C PHE A 460 3.55 2.54 -9.31
N GLU A 461 4.29 3.26 -10.16
CA GLU A 461 5.60 3.85 -9.90
C GLU A 461 5.50 5.36 -9.64
#